data_AF-A0A2P5C6P6-F1
#
_entry.id   AF-A0A2P5C6P6-F1
#
_cell.length_a   1.000
_cell.length_b   1.000
_cell.length_c   1.000
_cell.angle_alpha   90.00
_cell.angle_beta   90.00
_cell.angle_gamma   90.00
#
_symmetry.space_group_name_H-M   'P 1'
#
loop_
_entity.id
_entity.type
_entity.pdbx_description
1 polymer ?
#
loop_
_entity_poly.entity_id
_entity_poly.type
_entity_poly.pdbx_seq_one_letter_code
_entity_poly.pdbx_strand_id
1 'polypeptide(L)'
;MLVLDLAGLVELKGDELVRVICGGQRKRVTTGEMLFGQTGVLFMDEISTGLDSSTTSDGQIVCHGPCEHLLDFFESMGFECPERKGVADFLQEITLKKDQEQYWARRDEPHRFVTVKESVKAFQYFHVGRGIEDELSTPFDKSKNRPASLATKKYGVEKKKELLKAVFYRERLLIKRNHDFNIFETLQSKRWDFNNSSTENESPMTIDKLPVFYKQRDLNFYPAWAYALFTWILNIPIACLEVAIWVAVTYYLIGVDPSVASLFKQLLLLIFVNQMGSALFQATAATSRNIIIADTFGTFVLLMIFGLEGFLSSKDDIKSWWIVGYRSSPLVYYKNVILVNEFLSDEWSHVVSQWSFYFYFLC
;
A
#
# COMPACT_ATOMS: atom_id res chain seq x y z
N MET A 1 10.39 -3.78 -15.75
CA MET A 1 10.08 -2.34 -15.87
C MET A 1 8.95 -1.91 -14.91
N LEU A 2 8.88 -2.51 -13.72
CA LEU A 2 7.89 -2.29 -12.63
C LEU A 2 8.60 -2.05 -11.28
N VAL A 3 9.90 -1.80 -11.36
CA VAL A 3 10.90 -2.01 -10.29
C VAL A 3 11.34 -0.67 -9.68
N LEU A 4 11.03 0.46 -10.31
CA LEU A 4 11.53 1.76 -9.88
C LEU A 4 10.75 2.38 -8.72
N ASP A 5 9.45 2.05 -8.53
CA ASP A 5 8.67 2.66 -7.43
C ASP A 5 8.91 1.97 -6.06
N LEU A 6 9.40 0.72 -6.04
CA LEU A 6 9.79 0.00 -4.80
C LEU A 6 11.31 -0.15 -4.61
N ALA A 7 12.10 -0.20 -5.69
CA ALA A 7 13.55 -0.43 -5.60
C ALA A 7 14.40 0.71 -6.18
N GLY A 8 13.81 1.89 -6.40
CA GLY A 8 14.50 3.09 -6.88
C GLY A 8 14.52 4.25 -5.89
N LEU A 9 13.88 4.13 -4.73
CA LEU A 9 13.79 5.26 -3.80
C LEU A 9 14.84 5.26 -2.72
N VAL A 10 15.49 4.14 -2.42
CA VAL A 10 16.54 4.15 -1.42
C VAL A 10 17.60 3.09 -1.67
N GLU A 11 18.87 3.51 -1.61
CA GLU A 11 20.01 2.64 -1.43
C GLU A 11 20.55 2.88 0.00
N LEU A 12 20.76 1.80 0.76
CA LEU A 12 21.42 1.89 2.06
C LEU A 12 22.90 2.15 1.82
N LYS A 13 23.38 3.33 2.24
CA LYS A 13 24.80 3.64 2.24
C LYS A 13 25.26 3.84 3.68
N GLY A 14 25.56 2.74 4.37
CA GLY A 14 25.73 2.73 5.83
C GLY A 14 24.38 2.67 6.54
N ASP A 15 24.20 3.46 7.61
CA ASP A 15 22.94 3.54 8.40
C ASP A 15 21.90 4.51 7.82
N GLU A 16 22.17 5.15 6.67
CA GLU A 16 21.31 6.19 6.11
C GLU A 16 20.63 5.75 4.80
N LEU A 17 19.32 5.97 4.74
CA LEU A 17 18.45 5.72 3.60
C LEU A 17 18.59 6.86 2.56
N VAL A 18 19.47 6.69 1.57
CA VAL A 18 19.76 7.72 0.54
C VAL A 18 18.80 7.63 -0.66
N ARG A 19 18.08 8.73 -0.95
CA ARG A 19 17.26 8.85 -2.18
C ARG A 19 18.13 8.98 -3.43
N VAL A 20 18.04 8.00 -4.33
CA VAL A 20 18.83 7.94 -5.57
C VAL A 20 18.21 8.77 -6.72
N ILE A 21 16.91 9.05 -6.68
CA ILE A 21 16.17 9.70 -7.78
C ILE A 21 15.59 11.05 -7.33
N CYS A 22 15.75 12.10 -8.15
CA CYS A 22 15.17 13.42 -7.85
C CYS A 22 13.64 13.42 -8.05
N GLY A 23 12.94 14.34 -7.37
CA GLY A 23 11.47 14.41 -7.41
C GLY A 23 10.90 14.54 -8.83
N GLY A 24 11.55 15.33 -9.69
CA GLY A 24 11.15 15.51 -11.09
C GLY A 24 11.29 14.23 -11.93
N GLN A 25 12.37 13.47 -11.75
CA GLN A 25 12.55 12.17 -12.41
C GLN A 25 11.50 11.16 -11.95
N ARG A 26 11.19 11.12 -10.65
CA ARG A 26 10.12 10.26 -10.11
C ARG A 26 8.77 10.57 -10.75
N LYS A 27 8.43 11.85 -10.92
CA LYS A 27 7.19 12.30 -11.57
C LYS A 27 7.12 11.80 -13.02
N ARG A 28 8.20 11.96 -13.79
CA ARG A 28 8.30 11.45 -15.18
C ARG A 28 8.17 9.94 -15.28
N VAL A 29 8.81 9.18 -14.39
CA VAL A 29 8.70 7.72 -14.35
C VAL A 29 7.28 7.28 -14.03
N THR A 30 6.63 7.92 -13.05
CA THR A 30 5.23 7.64 -12.70
C THR A 30 4.30 7.93 -13.89
N THR A 31 4.50 9.05 -14.60
CA THR A 31 3.74 9.35 -15.82
C THR A 31 3.97 8.30 -16.90
N GLY A 32 5.22 7.88 -17.13
CA GLY A 32 5.57 6.82 -18.08
C GLY A 32 4.92 5.48 -17.74
N GLU A 33 4.80 5.15 -16.45
CA GLU A 33 4.11 3.95 -15.98
C GLU A 33 2.62 3.97 -16.33
N MET A 34 1.95 5.11 -16.16
CA MET A 34 0.53 5.28 -16.52
C MET A 34 0.29 5.24 -18.04
N LEU A 35 1.25 5.71 -18.85
CA LEU A 35 1.19 5.69 -20.31
C LEU A 35 1.40 4.29 -20.91
N PHE A 36 2.00 3.37 -20.17
CA PHE A 36 2.24 2.00 -20.65
C PHE A 36 0.95 1.16 -20.66
N GLY A 37 -0.09 1.56 -19.91
CA GLY A 37 -1.41 0.94 -19.98
C GLY A 37 -2.13 1.29 -21.29
N GLN A 38 -3.13 0.49 -21.67
CA GLN A 38 -4.09 0.88 -22.72
C GLN A 38 -5.01 2.00 -22.19
N THR A 39 -4.47 3.19 -22.00
CA THR A 39 -5.20 4.38 -21.51
C THR A 39 -5.59 5.24 -22.70
N GLY A 40 -6.89 5.37 -22.95
CA GLY A 40 -7.44 6.30 -23.95
C GLY A 40 -7.59 7.73 -23.43
N VAL A 41 -7.63 7.89 -22.10
CA VAL A 41 -7.80 9.16 -21.39
C VAL A 41 -6.88 9.15 -20.18
N LEU A 42 -6.19 10.26 -19.94
CA LEU A 42 -5.25 10.44 -18.83
C LEU A 42 -5.73 11.60 -17.97
N PHE A 43 -6.05 11.32 -16.71
CA PHE A 43 -6.33 12.34 -15.72
C PHE A 43 -5.05 12.62 -14.93
N MET A 44 -4.63 13.88 -14.91
CA MET A 44 -3.41 14.30 -14.24
C MET A 44 -3.75 15.40 -13.26
N ASP A 45 -3.59 15.10 -11.98
CA ASP A 45 -3.84 16.06 -10.90
C ASP A 45 -2.58 16.87 -10.62
N GLU A 46 -2.69 18.20 -10.68
CA GLU A 46 -1.62 19.18 -10.40
C GLU A 46 -0.24 18.80 -10.99
N ILE A 47 -0.20 18.37 -12.26
CA ILE A 47 1.07 17.95 -12.89
C ILE A 47 2.02 19.14 -13.11
N SER A 48 1.47 20.31 -13.33
CA SER A 48 2.17 21.60 -13.39
C SER A 48 1.33 22.62 -12.65
N THR A 49 1.92 23.31 -11.67
CA THR A 49 1.26 24.41 -10.96
C THR A 49 0.93 25.54 -11.93
N GLY A 50 -0.34 25.96 -12.01
CA GLY A 50 -0.74 27.18 -12.71
C GLY A 50 -0.75 27.10 -14.23
N LEU A 51 -1.16 25.98 -14.84
CA LEU A 51 -1.30 25.86 -16.31
C LEU A 51 -2.66 25.33 -16.76
N ASP A 52 -3.68 25.45 -15.90
CA ASP A 52 -5.02 24.94 -16.20
C ASP A 52 -5.76 25.89 -17.16
N SER A 53 -6.33 25.33 -18.23
CA SER A 53 -7.14 26.07 -19.22
C SER A 53 -8.57 26.34 -18.76
N SER A 54 -8.90 25.94 -17.52
CA SER A 54 -10.20 26.16 -16.89
C SER A 54 -10.01 26.86 -15.56
N THR A 55 -10.54 28.08 -15.44
CA THR A 55 -10.55 28.80 -14.16
C THR A 55 -11.78 28.37 -13.37
N THR A 56 -11.56 27.77 -12.20
CA THR A 56 -12.63 27.40 -11.27
C THR A 56 -12.46 28.17 -9.98
N SER A 57 -13.48 28.95 -9.59
CA SER A 57 -13.49 29.73 -8.34
C SER A 57 -14.82 29.52 -7.62
N ASP A 58 -14.78 29.39 -6.30
CA ASP A 58 -15.95 29.10 -5.44
C ASP A 58 -16.78 27.88 -5.91
N GLY A 59 -16.12 26.87 -6.48
CA GLY A 59 -16.76 25.65 -7.00
C GLY A 59 -17.55 25.85 -8.31
N GLN A 60 -17.40 27.00 -8.97
CA GLN A 60 -18.00 27.28 -10.27
C GLN A 60 -16.93 27.42 -11.35
N ILE A 61 -17.20 26.87 -12.54
CA ILE A 61 -16.35 27.04 -13.72
C ILE A 61 -16.61 28.44 -14.26
N VAL A 62 -15.63 29.34 -14.11
CA VAL A 62 -15.74 30.73 -14.55
C VAL A 62 -15.68 30.81 -16.08
N CYS A 63 -14.72 30.09 -16.67
CA CYS A 63 -14.52 30.03 -18.10
C CYS A 63 -13.77 28.74 -18.48
N HIS A 64 -13.99 28.25 -19.69
CA HIS A 64 -13.33 27.07 -20.25
C HIS A 64 -13.09 27.24 -21.75
N GLY A 65 -11.88 27.01 -22.23
CA GLY A 65 -11.58 27.06 -23.65
C GLY A 65 -10.11 27.39 -23.97
N PRO A 66 -9.79 27.63 -25.24
CA PRO A 66 -8.46 28.08 -25.67
C PRO A 66 -8.09 29.42 -25.03
N CYS A 67 -6.83 29.58 -24.62
CA CYS A 67 -6.34 30.79 -23.94
C CYS A 67 -6.61 32.07 -24.74
N GLU A 68 -6.48 32.04 -26.07
CA GLU A 68 -6.73 33.18 -26.96
C GLU A 68 -8.17 33.70 -26.81
N HIS A 69 -9.17 32.82 -26.87
CA HIS A 69 -10.57 33.22 -26.72
C HIS A 69 -10.93 33.61 -25.27
N LEU A 70 -10.19 33.11 -24.29
CA LEU A 70 -10.37 33.53 -22.90
C LEU A 70 -9.87 34.96 -22.68
N LEU A 71 -8.77 35.36 -23.34
CA LEU A 71 -8.31 36.75 -23.33
C LEU A 71 -9.36 37.67 -23.96
N ASP A 72 -9.88 37.32 -25.14
CA ASP A 72 -10.96 38.07 -25.82
C ASP A 72 -12.21 38.22 -24.93
N PHE A 73 -12.55 37.18 -24.16
CA PHE A 73 -13.65 37.20 -23.22
C PHE A 73 -13.43 38.23 -22.10
N PHE A 74 -12.26 38.21 -21.45
CA PHE A 74 -11.94 39.15 -20.38
C PHE A 74 -11.79 40.59 -20.90
N GLU A 75 -11.26 40.78 -22.11
CA GLU A 75 -11.22 42.07 -22.81
C GLU A 75 -12.62 42.63 -23.05
N SER A 76 -13.57 41.78 -23.47
CA SER A 76 -14.97 42.18 -23.64
C SER A 76 -15.64 42.64 -22.33
N MET A 77 -15.15 42.14 -21.19
CA MET A 77 -15.58 42.56 -19.85
C MET A 77 -14.81 43.78 -19.32
N GLY A 78 -13.82 44.30 -20.06
CA GLY A 78 -13.03 45.48 -19.69
C GLY A 78 -11.72 45.17 -18.95
N PHE A 79 -11.26 43.92 -18.97
CA PHE A 79 -10.00 43.50 -18.37
C PHE A 79 -8.95 43.15 -19.42
N GLU A 80 -7.73 43.64 -19.25
CA GLU A 80 -6.63 43.39 -20.19
C GLU A 80 -5.46 42.71 -19.46
N CYS A 81 -4.88 41.69 -20.10
CA CYS A 81 -3.73 40.98 -19.57
C CYS A 81 -2.42 41.72 -19.92
N PRO A 82 -1.57 42.09 -18.94
CA PRO A 82 -0.29 42.72 -19.23
C PRO A 82 0.67 41.78 -19.98
N GLU A 83 1.42 42.30 -20.96
CA GLU A 83 2.36 41.51 -21.79
C GLU A 83 3.42 40.73 -20.98
N ARG A 84 3.78 41.21 -19.79
CA ARG A 84 4.81 40.59 -18.93
C ARG A 84 4.27 39.48 -18.03
N LYS A 85 2.96 39.26 -18.02
CA LYS A 85 2.30 38.31 -17.12
C LYS A 85 1.87 37.06 -17.88
N GLY A 86 1.97 35.90 -17.22
CA GLY A 86 1.46 34.65 -17.78
C GLY A 86 -0.07 34.67 -17.81
N VAL A 87 -0.66 34.19 -18.90
CA VAL A 87 -2.12 34.11 -19.05
C VAL A 87 -2.77 33.31 -17.92
N ALA A 88 -2.13 32.22 -17.48
CA ALA A 88 -2.67 31.40 -16.40
C ALA A 88 -2.68 32.13 -15.04
N ASP A 89 -1.62 32.91 -14.73
CA ASP A 89 -1.57 33.73 -13.51
C ASP A 89 -2.65 34.82 -13.56
N PHE A 90 -2.81 35.47 -14.71
CA PHE A 90 -3.88 36.43 -14.95
C PHE A 90 -5.27 35.81 -14.72
N LEU A 91 -5.53 34.64 -15.30
CA LEU A 91 -6.80 33.94 -15.18
C LEU A 91 -7.10 33.48 -13.75
N GLN A 92 -6.09 33.17 -12.94
CA GLN A 92 -6.28 32.88 -11.52
C GLN A 92 -6.60 34.14 -10.72
N GLU A 93 -5.83 35.21 -10.93
CA GLU A 93 -5.93 36.45 -10.16
C GLU A 93 -7.17 37.29 -10.50
N ILE A 94 -7.67 37.25 -11.73
CA ILE A 94 -8.86 38.01 -12.13
C ILE A 94 -10.13 37.60 -11.39
N THR A 95 -10.15 36.42 -10.77
CA THR A 95 -11.26 35.96 -9.93
C THR A 95 -11.13 36.42 -8.47
N LEU A 96 -9.97 36.93 -8.07
CA LEU A 96 -9.67 37.37 -6.72
C LEU A 96 -10.00 38.86 -6.54
N LYS A 97 -10.78 39.17 -5.50
CA LYS A 97 -11.18 40.55 -5.20
C LYS A 97 -10.01 41.53 -4.98
N LYS A 98 -8.88 41.04 -4.48
CA LYS A 98 -7.72 41.89 -4.17
C LYS A 98 -6.95 42.31 -5.42
N ASP A 99 -6.96 41.45 -6.43
CA ASP A 99 -6.03 41.52 -7.56
C ASP A 99 -6.75 41.90 -8.86
N GLN A 100 -8.08 41.86 -8.90
CA GLN A 100 -8.88 42.15 -10.10
C GLN A 100 -8.72 43.60 -10.61
N GLU A 101 -8.55 44.58 -9.72
CA GLU A 101 -8.46 46.01 -10.10
C GLU A 101 -7.22 46.32 -10.97
N GLN A 102 -6.12 45.60 -10.75
CA GLN A 102 -4.87 45.85 -11.49
C GLN A 102 -4.97 45.56 -12.99
N TYR A 103 -6.01 44.81 -13.41
CA TYR A 103 -6.26 44.40 -14.79
C TYR A 103 -7.29 45.26 -15.50
N TRP A 104 -7.83 46.28 -14.84
CA TRP A 104 -8.88 47.11 -15.41
C TRP A 104 -8.34 48.02 -16.51
N ALA A 105 -8.84 47.84 -17.74
CA ALA A 105 -8.35 48.56 -18.92
C ALA A 105 -8.99 49.95 -19.09
N ARG A 106 -10.23 50.12 -18.64
CA ARG A 106 -11.02 51.36 -18.82
C ARG A 106 -10.64 52.41 -17.78
N ARG A 107 -9.63 53.23 -18.09
CA ARG A 107 -9.12 54.28 -17.19
C ARG A 107 -10.12 55.40 -16.91
N ASP A 108 -11.15 55.51 -17.74
CA ASP A 108 -12.23 56.49 -17.69
C ASP A 108 -13.41 56.05 -16.79
N GLU A 109 -13.53 54.76 -16.47
CA GLU A 109 -14.57 54.22 -15.61
C GLU A 109 -13.98 53.73 -14.26
N PRO A 110 -14.61 54.03 -13.10
CA PRO A 110 -14.14 53.49 -11.83
C PRO A 110 -14.31 51.97 -11.81
N HIS A 111 -13.27 51.26 -11.37
CA HIS A 111 -13.29 49.81 -11.30
C HIS A 111 -14.42 49.33 -10.39
N ARG A 112 -15.28 48.44 -10.92
CA ARG A 112 -16.30 47.72 -10.16
C ARG A 112 -15.91 46.26 -10.11
N PHE A 113 -15.79 45.72 -8.90
CA PHE A 113 -15.53 44.29 -8.71
C PHE A 113 -16.62 43.44 -9.39
N VAL A 114 -16.21 42.64 -10.37
CA VAL A 114 -17.06 41.68 -11.08
C VAL A 114 -17.02 40.38 -10.31
N THR A 115 -18.18 39.94 -9.85
CA THR A 115 -18.29 38.70 -9.08
C THR A 115 -18.19 37.47 -9.97
N VAL A 116 -17.74 36.34 -9.41
CA VAL A 116 -17.70 35.04 -10.11
C VAL A 116 -19.03 34.72 -10.80
N LYS A 117 -20.17 34.99 -10.14
CA LYS A 117 -21.50 34.75 -10.71
C LYS A 117 -21.82 35.62 -11.94
N GLU A 118 -21.33 36.86 -11.97
CA GLU A 118 -21.48 37.73 -13.13
C GLU A 118 -20.60 37.26 -14.28
N SER A 119 -19.35 36.88 -14.00
CA SER A 119 -18.44 36.32 -15.01
C SER A 119 -18.99 35.03 -15.62
N VAL A 120 -19.53 34.12 -14.81
CA VAL A 120 -20.17 32.88 -15.29
C VAL A 120 -21.35 33.18 -16.21
N LYS A 121 -22.23 34.12 -15.82
CA LYS A 121 -23.35 34.55 -16.68
C LYS A 121 -22.86 35.18 -17.97
N ALA A 122 -21.85 36.05 -17.92
CA ALA A 122 -21.27 36.66 -19.10
C ALA A 122 -20.65 35.61 -20.03
N PHE A 123 -19.98 34.61 -19.47
CA PHE A 123 -19.38 33.51 -20.24
C PHE A 123 -20.44 32.68 -20.97
N GLN A 124 -21.59 32.42 -20.35
CA GLN A 124 -22.72 31.73 -21.02
C GLN A 124 -23.23 32.48 -22.26
N TYR A 125 -23.19 33.82 -22.28
CA TYR A 125 -23.57 34.60 -23.46
C TYR A 125 -22.43 34.75 -24.48
N PHE A 126 -21.18 34.56 -24.05
CA PHE A 126 -20.01 34.63 -24.91
C PHE A 126 -20.04 33.50 -25.96
N HIS A 127 -19.47 33.74 -27.13
CA HIS A 127 -19.56 32.82 -28.26
C HIS A 127 -18.95 31.44 -27.94
N VAL A 128 -17.86 31.37 -27.17
CA VAL A 128 -17.27 30.10 -26.70
C VAL A 128 -18.19 29.36 -25.74
N GLY A 129 -18.76 30.07 -24.76
CA GLY A 129 -19.69 29.46 -23.80
C GLY A 129 -20.93 28.91 -24.47
N ARG A 130 -21.52 29.66 -25.41
CA ARG A 130 -22.64 29.18 -26.24
C ARG A 130 -22.24 28.00 -27.12
N GLY A 131 -21.06 28.05 -27.75
CA GLY A 131 -20.58 26.94 -28.57
C GLY A 131 -20.42 25.64 -27.78
N ILE A 132 -19.90 25.71 -26.56
CA ILE A 132 -19.79 24.56 -25.65
C ILE A 132 -21.18 24.09 -25.21
N GLU A 133 -22.09 25.00 -24.86
CA GLU A 133 -23.46 24.66 -24.47
C GLU A 133 -24.22 23.98 -25.62
N ASP A 134 -24.09 24.50 -26.84
CA ASP A 134 -24.66 23.91 -28.04
C ASP A 134 -24.07 22.52 -28.32
N GLU A 135 -22.75 22.35 -28.22
CA GLU A 135 -22.07 21.06 -28.39
C GLU A 135 -22.54 20.03 -27.34
N LEU A 136 -22.61 20.43 -26.06
CA LEU A 136 -23.08 19.59 -24.97
C LEU A 136 -24.58 19.28 -25.04
N SER A 137 -25.38 20.18 -25.63
CA SER A 137 -26.82 19.97 -25.83
C SER A 137 -27.11 18.89 -26.89
N THR A 138 -26.18 18.67 -27.83
CA THR A 138 -26.30 17.59 -28.79
C THR A 138 -25.97 16.24 -28.15
N PRO A 139 -26.91 15.27 -28.09
CA PRO A 139 -26.64 13.99 -27.47
C PRO A 139 -25.59 13.21 -28.26
N PHE A 140 -24.56 12.73 -27.57
CA PHE A 140 -23.49 11.95 -28.20
C PHE A 140 -24.03 10.64 -28.79
N ASP A 141 -23.85 10.46 -30.10
CA ASP A 141 -24.23 9.26 -30.82
C ASP A 141 -23.25 8.11 -30.54
N LYS A 142 -23.71 7.11 -29.78
CA LYS A 142 -22.93 5.91 -29.42
C LYS A 142 -22.48 5.10 -30.64
N SER A 143 -23.11 5.24 -31.81
CA SER A 143 -22.73 4.51 -33.03
C SER A 143 -21.39 4.96 -33.60
N LYS A 144 -20.98 6.21 -33.35
CA LYS A 144 -19.69 6.77 -33.76
C LYS A 144 -18.53 6.38 -32.84
N ASN A 145 -18.80 5.60 -31.79
CA ASN A 145 -17.81 5.27 -30.80
C ASN A 145 -16.73 4.34 -31.39
N ARG A 146 -15.48 4.79 -31.41
CA ARG A 146 -14.36 3.93 -31.81
C ARG A 146 -14.15 2.87 -30.71
N PRO A 147 -14.08 1.57 -31.01
CA PRO A 147 -13.93 0.53 -30.00
C PRO A 147 -12.65 0.64 -29.15
N ALA A 148 -11.67 1.45 -29.57
CA ALA A 148 -10.44 1.73 -28.83
C ALA A 148 -10.55 2.92 -27.84
N SER A 149 -11.67 3.64 -27.81
CA SER A 149 -11.84 4.83 -26.95
C SER A 149 -12.14 4.48 -25.49
N LEU A 150 -12.74 3.31 -25.24
CA LEU A 150 -13.15 2.86 -23.91
C LEU A 150 -12.28 1.68 -23.45
N ALA A 151 -11.72 1.80 -22.25
CA ALA A 151 -11.06 0.69 -21.58
C ALA A 151 -12.11 -0.35 -21.17
N THR A 152 -12.28 -1.40 -21.99
CA THR A 152 -13.26 -2.48 -21.74
C THR A 152 -12.77 -3.49 -20.69
N LYS A 153 -11.47 -3.51 -20.39
CA LYS A 153 -10.84 -4.47 -19.49
C LYS A 153 -10.30 -3.77 -18.26
N LYS A 154 -10.53 -4.39 -17.09
CA LYS A 154 -10.06 -3.88 -15.79
C LYS A 154 -8.54 -3.87 -15.67
N TYR A 155 -7.85 -4.86 -16.24
CA TYR A 155 -6.39 -5.01 -16.18
C TYR A 155 -5.80 -4.86 -17.58
N GLY A 156 -4.63 -4.23 -17.70
CA GLY A 156 -3.95 -4.02 -18.98
C GLY A 156 -3.43 -5.30 -19.66
N VAL A 157 -3.32 -6.41 -18.92
CA VAL A 157 -2.86 -7.71 -19.45
C VAL A 157 -4.05 -8.64 -19.67
N GLU A 158 -4.23 -9.13 -20.90
CA GLU A 158 -5.39 -9.96 -21.26
C GLU A 158 -5.37 -11.34 -20.60
N LYS A 159 -4.18 -11.94 -20.48
CA LYS A 159 -4.01 -13.30 -19.93
C LYS A 159 -3.70 -13.23 -18.44
N LYS A 160 -4.62 -13.70 -17.60
CA LYS A 160 -4.43 -13.79 -16.13
C LYS A 160 -3.13 -14.50 -15.73
N LYS A 161 -2.72 -15.54 -16.47
CA LYS A 161 -1.46 -16.26 -16.22
C LYS A 161 -0.23 -15.37 -16.36
N GLU A 162 -0.20 -14.50 -17.36
CA GLU A 162 0.94 -13.58 -17.58
C GLU A 162 0.95 -12.48 -16.52
N LEU A 163 -0.23 -12.01 -16.10
CA LEU A 163 -0.35 -11.09 -14.98
C LEU A 163 0.21 -11.70 -13.68
N LEU A 164 -0.21 -12.92 -13.35
CA LEU A 164 0.25 -13.63 -12.16
C LEU A 164 1.76 -13.92 -12.21
N LYS A 165 2.29 -14.34 -13.36
CA LYS A 165 3.73 -14.48 -13.56
C LYS A 165 4.45 -13.15 -13.33
N ALA A 166 3.93 -12.05 -13.86
CA ALA A 166 4.56 -10.73 -13.70
C ALA A 166 4.62 -10.30 -12.23
N VAL A 167 3.54 -10.52 -11.46
CA VAL A 167 3.53 -10.25 -10.01
C VAL A 167 4.55 -11.14 -9.29
N PHE A 168 4.57 -12.44 -9.58
CA PHE A 168 5.54 -13.36 -8.99
C PHE A 168 7.00 -12.98 -9.29
N TYR A 169 7.31 -12.68 -10.55
CA TYR A 169 8.65 -12.24 -10.95
C TYR A 169 9.04 -10.92 -10.29
N ARG A 170 8.09 -9.97 -10.14
CA ARG A 170 8.30 -8.72 -9.43
C ARG A 170 8.68 -8.96 -7.97
N GLU A 171 7.87 -9.72 -7.23
CA GLU A 171 8.15 -9.99 -5.80
C GLU A 171 9.47 -10.74 -5.63
N ARG A 172 9.76 -11.74 -6.48
CA ARG A 172 11.04 -12.45 -6.46
C ARG A 172 12.23 -11.53 -6.74
N LEU A 173 12.09 -10.59 -7.67
CA LEU A 173 13.15 -9.61 -7.96
C LEU A 173 13.36 -8.64 -6.80
N LEU A 174 12.29 -8.22 -6.11
CA LEU A 174 12.39 -7.35 -4.95
C LEU A 174 13.12 -8.04 -3.80
N ILE A 175 12.77 -9.28 -3.50
CA ILE A 175 13.48 -10.09 -2.48
C ILE A 175 14.94 -10.29 -2.87
N LYS A 176 15.24 -10.57 -4.15
CA LYS A 176 16.63 -10.74 -4.62
C LYS A 176 17.44 -9.44 -4.55
N ARG A 177 16.84 -8.29 -4.82
CA ARG A 177 17.53 -6.98 -4.77
C ARG A 177 17.73 -6.48 -3.35
N ASN A 178 16.79 -6.78 -2.45
CA ASN A 178 16.87 -6.45 -1.03
C ASN A 178 17.49 -7.58 -0.20
N HIS A 179 18.20 -8.51 -0.85
CA HIS A 179 18.72 -9.71 -0.22
C HIS A 179 19.72 -9.40 0.90
N ASP A 180 20.50 -8.32 0.75
CA ASP A 180 21.46 -7.89 1.78
C ASP A 180 20.76 -7.36 3.04
N PHE A 181 19.66 -6.61 2.89
CA PHE A 181 18.83 -6.14 4.01
C PHE A 181 18.06 -7.30 4.66
N ASN A 182 17.42 -8.16 3.87
CA ASN A 182 16.68 -9.31 4.37
C ASN A 182 17.60 -10.32 5.10
N ILE A 183 18.82 -10.54 4.61
CA ILE A 183 19.83 -11.37 5.30
C ILE A 183 20.33 -10.68 6.58
N PHE A 184 20.66 -9.39 6.51
CA PHE A 184 21.16 -8.66 7.66
C PHE A 184 20.12 -8.61 8.80
N GLU A 185 18.85 -8.38 8.49
CA GLU A 185 17.77 -8.32 9.49
C GLU A 185 17.44 -9.69 10.09
N THR A 186 17.41 -10.75 9.27
CA THR A 186 17.27 -12.13 9.76
C THR A 186 18.46 -12.58 10.63
N LEU A 187 19.65 -11.99 10.45
CA LEU A 187 20.83 -12.24 11.28
C LEU A 187 20.91 -11.33 12.52
N GLN A 188 20.52 -10.05 12.43
CA GLN A 188 20.54 -9.07 13.53
C GLN A 188 19.45 -9.34 14.57
N SER A 189 18.20 -9.60 14.13
CA SER A 189 17.09 -9.95 15.02
C SER A 189 17.38 -11.21 15.85
N LYS A 190 18.25 -12.10 15.35
CA LYS A 190 18.58 -13.38 16.01
C LYS A 190 19.83 -13.32 16.90
N ARG A 191 20.57 -12.21 16.89
CA ARG A 191 21.84 -12.09 17.64
C ARG A 191 21.69 -11.38 18.98
N TRP A 192 20.67 -10.53 19.18
CA TRP A 192 20.65 -9.63 20.36
C TRP A 192 19.32 -9.44 21.12
N ASP A 193 18.14 -9.73 20.56
CA ASP A 193 16.87 -9.54 21.28
C ASP A 193 16.15 -10.86 21.51
N PHE A 194 16.37 -11.47 22.67
CA PHE A 194 15.57 -12.59 23.19
C PHE A 194 14.11 -12.18 23.50
N ASN A 195 13.80 -10.88 23.45
CA ASN A 195 12.50 -10.31 23.86
C ASN A 195 11.53 -10.00 22.71
N ASN A 196 11.98 -9.88 21.46
CA ASN A 196 11.11 -9.59 20.32
C ASN A 196 11.04 -10.80 19.39
N SER A 197 9.83 -11.27 19.12
CA SER A 197 9.62 -12.41 18.23
C SER A 197 9.96 -12.02 16.77
N SER A 198 10.57 -12.93 15.99
CA SER A 198 10.90 -12.70 14.57
C SER A 198 9.70 -12.19 13.75
N THR A 199 8.49 -12.53 14.19
CA THR A 199 7.23 -12.21 13.54
C THR A 199 6.81 -10.74 13.66
N GLU A 200 7.19 -10.05 14.73
CA GLU A 200 6.84 -8.63 14.96
C GLU A 200 7.57 -7.69 13.98
N ASN A 201 8.76 -8.09 13.51
CA ASN A 201 9.57 -7.31 12.58
C ASN A 201 8.97 -7.25 11.15
N GLU A 202 7.96 -8.06 10.84
CA GLU A 202 7.30 -8.01 9.53
C GLU A 202 6.28 -6.85 9.40
N SER A 203 5.77 -6.33 10.53
CA SER A 203 4.83 -5.19 10.59
C SER A 203 5.38 -3.92 9.90
N PRO A 204 6.56 -3.39 10.27
CA PRO A 204 7.12 -2.17 9.65
C PRO A 204 7.27 -2.32 8.13
N MET A 205 7.83 -3.44 7.67
CA MET A 205 8.03 -3.71 6.25
C MET A 205 6.73 -3.73 5.46
N THR A 206 5.67 -4.28 6.06
CA THR A 206 4.35 -4.36 5.43
C THR A 206 3.78 -2.96 5.29
N ILE A 207 3.84 -2.16 6.36
CA ILE A 207 3.32 -0.79 6.39
C ILE A 207 4.05 0.11 5.39
N ASP A 208 5.37 0.01 5.28
CA ASP A 208 6.16 0.78 4.32
C ASP A 208 5.80 0.47 2.85
N LYS A 209 5.37 -0.77 2.57
CA LYS A 209 4.94 -1.19 1.23
C LYS A 209 3.50 -0.76 0.90
N LEU A 210 2.65 -0.47 1.90
CA LEU A 210 1.22 -0.18 1.71
C LEU A 210 0.95 1.03 0.79
N PRO A 211 1.62 2.19 0.89
CA PRO A 211 1.34 3.33 0.02
C PRO A 211 1.56 3.01 -1.46
N VAL A 212 2.64 2.30 -1.79
CA VAL A 212 2.95 1.87 -3.17
C VAL A 212 1.95 0.83 -3.64
N PHE A 213 1.58 -0.11 -2.77
CA PHE A 213 0.57 -1.12 -3.06
C PHE A 213 -0.79 -0.49 -3.39
N TYR A 214 -1.29 0.44 -2.57
CA TYR A 214 -2.58 1.11 -2.80
C TYR A 214 -2.57 1.90 -4.10
N LYS A 215 -1.50 2.67 -4.36
CA LYS A 215 -1.33 3.39 -5.63
C LYS A 215 -1.41 2.45 -6.84
N GLN A 216 -0.72 1.31 -6.80
CA GLN A 216 -0.70 0.36 -7.91
C GLN A 216 -2.00 -0.42 -8.07
N ARG A 217 -2.67 -0.73 -6.96
CA ARG A 217 -3.98 -1.37 -6.94
C ARG A 217 -5.04 -0.47 -7.58
N ASP A 218 -5.04 0.81 -7.23
CA ASP A 218 -6.02 1.79 -7.71
C ASP A 218 -5.82 2.09 -9.20
N LEU A 219 -4.57 2.03 -9.68
CA LEU A 219 -4.22 2.03 -11.11
C LEU A 219 -4.48 0.68 -11.83
N ASN A 220 -5.07 -0.30 -11.14
CA ASN A 220 -5.40 -1.63 -11.65
C ASN A 220 -4.22 -2.37 -12.31
N PHE A 221 -3.01 -2.29 -11.74
CA PHE A 221 -1.89 -3.09 -12.24
C PHE A 221 -2.06 -4.58 -11.96
N TYR A 222 -2.50 -4.94 -10.75
CA TYR A 222 -2.70 -6.33 -10.32
C TYR A 222 -3.77 -6.42 -9.22
N PRO A 223 -4.42 -7.59 -9.04
CA PRO A 223 -5.36 -7.80 -7.95
C PRO A 223 -4.64 -7.95 -6.60
N ALA A 224 -5.28 -7.44 -5.53
CA ALA A 224 -4.75 -7.47 -4.16
C ALA A 224 -4.37 -8.88 -3.66
N TRP A 225 -5.22 -9.88 -3.94
CA TRP A 225 -4.98 -11.25 -3.51
C TRP A 225 -3.74 -11.88 -4.15
N ALA A 226 -3.41 -11.50 -5.40
CA ALA A 226 -2.24 -12.06 -6.08
C ALA A 226 -0.95 -11.54 -5.45
N TYR A 227 -0.92 -10.27 -5.06
CA TYR A 227 0.19 -9.69 -4.30
C TYR A 227 0.39 -10.43 -2.98
N ALA A 228 -0.66 -10.53 -2.15
CA ALA A 228 -0.59 -11.21 -0.86
C ALA A 228 -0.15 -12.68 -0.99
N LEU A 229 -0.72 -13.41 -1.96
CA LEU A 229 -0.40 -14.82 -2.20
C LEU A 229 1.08 -15.01 -2.60
N PHE A 230 1.61 -14.19 -3.52
CA PHE A 230 2.98 -14.36 -4.00
C PHE A 230 4.03 -13.89 -2.99
N THR A 231 3.74 -12.84 -2.23
CA THR A 231 4.59 -12.42 -1.11
C THR A 231 4.65 -13.54 -0.06
N TRP A 232 3.51 -14.13 0.31
CA TRP A 232 3.45 -15.26 1.23
C TRP A 232 4.25 -16.48 0.72
N ILE A 233 4.02 -16.92 -0.52
CA ILE A 233 4.73 -18.07 -1.13
C ILE A 233 6.25 -17.88 -1.11
N LEU A 234 6.72 -16.67 -1.39
CA LEU A 234 8.16 -16.39 -1.44
C LEU A 234 8.81 -16.30 -0.04
N ASN A 235 8.03 -16.06 1.00
CA ASN A 235 8.52 -16.04 2.38
C ASN A 235 8.59 -17.45 3.00
N ILE A 236 7.83 -18.43 2.49
CA ILE A 236 7.83 -19.81 3.03
C ILE A 236 9.24 -20.41 3.14
N PRO A 237 10.11 -20.38 2.12
CA PRO A 237 11.45 -20.94 2.23
C PRO A 237 12.32 -20.28 3.30
N ILE A 238 12.16 -18.96 3.50
CA ILE A 238 12.88 -18.18 4.52
C ILE A 238 12.41 -18.62 5.90
N ALA A 239 11.09 -18.71 6.11
CA ALA A 239 10.50 -19.18 7.36
C ALA A 239 10.88 -20.64 7.67
N CYS A 240 10.91 -21.53 6.67
CA CYS A 240 11.36 -22.91 6.86
C CYS A 240 12.82 -22.98 7.32
N LEU A 241 13.72 -22.18 6.72
CA LEU A 241 15.12 -22.13 7.11
C LEU A 241 15.28 -21.59 8.54
N GLU A 242 14.54 -20.53 8.87
CA GLU A 242 14.53 -19.94 10.20
C GLU A 242 14.12 -20.94 11.28
N VAL A 243 12.97 -21.60 11.09
CA VAL A 243 12.45 -22.56 12.05
C VAL A 243 13.37 -23.78 12.13
N ALA A 244 13.95 -24.23 11.02
CA ALA A 244 14.90 -25.34 11.02
C ALA A 244 16.16 -25.03 11.85
N ILE A 245 16.72 -23.82 11.73
CA ILE A 245 17.86 -23.38 12.55
C ILE A 245 17.46 -23.35 14.03
N TRP A 246 16.29 -22.79 14.35
CA TRP A 246 15.82 -22.70 15.72
C TRP A 246 15.60 -24.08 16.37
N VAL A 247 14.93 -25.00 15.66
CA VAL A 247 14.74 -26.38 16.12
C VAL A 247 16.09 -27.08 16.25
N ALA A 248 17.02 -26.92 15.31
CA ALA A 248 18.34 -27.54 15.42
C ALA A 248 19.12 -27.07 16.66
N VAL A 249 18.97 -25.80 17.07
CA VAL A 249 19.62 -25.30 18.31
C VAL A 249 18.89 -25.81 19.55
N THR A 250 17.56 -25.69 19.59
CA THR A 250 16.78 -25.96 20.81
C THR A 250 16.57 -27.45 21.08
N TYR A 251 16.33 -28.25 20.05
CA TYR A 251 15.98 -29.67 20.18
C TYR A 251 17.08 -30.48 20.89
N TYR A 252 18.33 -30.28 20.47
CA TYR A 252 19.48 -30.97 21.06
C TYR A 252 19.89 -30.38 22.42
N LEU A 253 19.68 -29.08 22.65
CA LEU A 253 19.98 -28.45 23.95
C LEU A 253 19.02 -28.90 25.05
N ILE A 254 17.74 -29.14 24.70
CA ILE A 254 16.70 -29.50 25.66
C ILE A 254 16.76 -31.00 26.02
N GLY A 255 17.36 -31.83 25.18
CA GLY A 255 17.47 -33.28 25.41
C GLY A 255 16.15 -34.01 25.15
N VAL A 256 15.43 -33.60 24.12
CA VAL A 256 14.20 -34.24 23.62
C VAL A 256 14.53 -35.59 22.97
N ASP A 257 13.54 -36.48 22.81
CA ASP A 257 13.68 -37.78 22.13
C ASP A 257 14.50 -37.64 20.82
N PRO A 258 15.66 -38.29 20.66
CA PRO A 258 16.52 -38.12 19.49
C PRO A 258 15.94 -38.71 18.19
N SER A 259 14.73 -39.28 18.22
CA SER A 259 14.11 -39.87 17.04
C SER A 259 13.86 -38.84 15.91
N VAL A 260 14.31 -39.20 14.70
CA VAL A 260 14.19 -38.35 13.51
C VAL A 260 12.72 -38.05 13.18
N ALA A 261 11.82 -38.99 13.43
CA ALA A 261 10.39 -38.81 13.19
C ALA A 261 9.76 -37.74 14.10
N SER A 262 10.17 -37.69 15.39
CA SER A 262 9.75 -36.67 16.34
C SER A 262 10.24 -35.29 15.92
N LEU A 263 11.51 -35.18 15.53
CA LEU A 263 12.11 -33.95 15.02
C LEU A 263 11.34 -33.40 13.80
N PHE A 264 11.01 -34.24 12.81
CA PHE A 264 10.27 -33.80 11.63
C PHE A 264 8.84 -33.34 11.95
N LYS A 265 8.13 -34.01 12.87
CA LYS A 265 6.80 -33.59 13.30
C LYS A 265 6.87 -32.22 14.00
N GLN A 266 7.81 -32.05 14.92
CA GLN A 266 8.00 -30.79 15.63
C GLN A 266 8.40 -29.64 14.69
N LEU A 267 9.30 -29.90 13.75
CA LEU A 267 9.72 -28.95 12.72
C LEU A 267 8.53 -28.46 11.88
N LEU A 268 7.73 -29.39 11.37
CA LEU A 268 6.56 -29.07 10.54
C LEU A 268 5.50 -28.28 11.32
N LEU A 269 5.24 -28.67 12.57
CA LEU A 269 4.30 -27.98 13.45
C LEU A 269 4.74 -26.54 13.76
N LEU A 270 6.02 -26.33 14.05
CA LEU A 270 6.54 -25.00 14.36
C LEU A 270 6.56 -24.09 13.12
N ILE A 271 6.75 -24.65 11.91
CA ILE A 271 6.57 -23.90 10.66
C ILE A 271 5.13 -23.39 10.55
N PHE A 272 4.11 -24.21 10.83
CA PHE A 272 2.72 -23.77 10.76
C PHE A 272 2.39 -22.69 11.80
N VAL A 273 2.92 -22.79 13.02
CA VAL A 273 2.75 -21.76 14.05
C VAL A 273 3.41 -20.45 13.64
N ASN A 274 4.63 -20.50 13.08
CA ASN A 274 5.31 -19.31 12.57
C ASN A 274 4.52 -18.64 11.43
N GLN A 275 3.96 -19.44 10.51
CA GLN A 275 3.11 -18.93 9.42
C GLN A 275 1.80 -18.31 9.93
N MET A 276 1.20 -18.87 10.99
CA MET A 276 0.03 -18.30 11.64
C MET A 276 0.36 -16.93 12.27
N GLY A 277 1.48 -16.85 13.00
CA GLY A 277 1.95 -15.59 13.58
C GLY A 277 2.17 -14.54 12.50
N SER A 278 2.91 -14.87 11.45
CA SER A 278 3.20 -13.96 10.34
C SER A 278 1.92 -13.44 9.68
N ALA A 279 0.94 -14.33 9.44
CA ALA A 279 -0.35 -13.94 8.90
C ALA A 279 -1.15 -13.01 9.84
N LEU A 280 -1.06 -13.23 11.16
CA LEU A 280 -1.70 -12.38 12.16
C LEU A 280 -1.13 -10.95 12.13
N PHE A 281 0.20 -10.81 12.24
CA PHE A 281 0.85 -9.51 12.24
C PHE A 281 0.71 -8.78 10.88
N GLN A 282 0.75 -9.51 9.76
CA GLN A 282 0.46 -8.91 8.46
C GLN A 282 -0.99 -8.42 8.34
N ALA A 283 -1.96 -9.13 8.94
CA ALA A 283 -3.35 -8.72 8.95
C ALA A 283 -3.59 -7.47 9.82
N THR A 284 -2.96 -7.39 10.99
CA THR A 284 -3.03 -6.20 11.85
C THR A 284 -2.37 -5.01 11.18
N ALA A 285 -1.18 -5.19 10.60
CA ALA A 285 -0.45 -4.15 9.85
C ALA A 285 -1.24 -3.63 8.64
N ALA A 286 -1.84 -4.53 7.86
CA ALA A 286 -2.65 -4.15 6.69
C ALA A 286 -3.91 -3.34 7.05
N THR A 287 -4.49 -3.63 8.23
CA THR A 287 -5.71 -2.98 8.71
C THR A 287 -5.43 -1.65 9.41
N SER A 288 -4.40 -1.60 10.27
CA SER A 288 -4.09 -0.41 11.08
C SER A 288 -3.39 0.68 10.29
N ARG A 289 -2.53 0.32 9.32
CA ARG A 289 -1.66 1.24 8.56
C ARG A 289 -0.75 2.09 9.45
N ASN A 290 -0.55 1.69 10.71
CA ASN A 290 0.28 2.37 11.69
C ASN A 290 0.96 1.33 12.57
N ILE A 291 2.29 1.43 12.70
CA ILE A 291 3.12 0.44 13.38
C ILE A 291 2.76 0.30 14.86
N ILE A 292 2.57 1.42 15.56
CA ILE A 292 2.26 1.42 17.00
C ILE A 292 0.96 0.67 17.27
N ILE A 293 -0.06 0.94 16.44
CA ILE A 293 -1.37 0.28 16.57
C ILE A 293 -1.28 -1.19 16.12
N ALA A 294 -0.53 -1.49 15.05
CA ALA A 294 -0.35 -2.85 14.54
C ALA A 294 0.27 -3.77 15.60
N ASP A 295 1.35 -3.31 16.21
CA ASP A 295 2.12 -4.11 17.17
C ASP A 295 1.36 -4.24 18.48
N THR A 296 0.85 -3.13 19.04
CA THR A 296 0.06 -3.18 20.29
C THR A 296 -1.14 -4.12 20.16
N PHE A 297 -1.87 -4.06 19.04
CA PHE A 297 -3.02 -4.92 18.81
C PHE A 297 -2.59 -6.36 18.49
N GLY A 298 -1.52 -6.55 17.70
CA GLY A 298 -0.95 -7.86 17.39
C GLY A 298 -0.50 -8.62 18.63
N THR A 299 0.31 -7.98 19.47
CA THR A 299 0.76 -8.54 20.76
C THR A 299 -0.41 -8.81 21.70
N PHE A 300 -1.42 -7.92 21.74
CA PHE A 300 -2.62 -8.17 22.54
C PHE A 300 -3.37 -9.43 22.07
N VAL A 301 -3.58 -9.60 20.76
CA VAL A 301 -4.23 -10.80 20.20
C VAL A 301 -3.37 -12.04 20.47
N LEU A 302 -2.05 -11.94 20.33
CA LEU A 302 -1.12 -13.03 20.61
C LEU A 302 -1.21 -13.47 22.08
N LEU A 303 -1.20 -12.53 23.03
CA LEU A 303 -1.38 -12.81 24.47
C LEU A 303 -2.72 -13.48 24.76
N MET A 304 -3.79 -13.09 24.06
CA MET A 304 -5.09 -13.75 24.18
C MET A 304 -5.05 -15.20 23.67
N ILE A 305 -4.33 -15.48 22.58
CA ILE A 305 -4.16 -16.84 22.06
C ILE A 305 -3.33 -17.70 23.04
N PHE A 306 -2.25 -17.15 23.61
CA PHE A 306 -1.44 -17.81 24.64
C PHE A 306 -2.24 -18.11 25.91
N GLY A 307 -3.05 -17.16 26.39
CA GLY A 307 -3.90 -17.35 27.57
C GLY A 307 -4.94 -18.47 27.37
N LEU A 308 -5.43 -18.64 26.14
CA LEU A 308 -6.40 -19.67 25.77
C LEU A 308 -5.78 -21.03 25.42
N GLU A 309 -4.46 -21.17 25.48
CA GLU A 309 -3.76 -22.40 25.07
C GLU A 309 -4.02 -23.60 26.00
N GLY A 310 -4.53 -23.33 27.20
CA GLY A 310 -4.89 -24.35 28.17
C GLY A 310 -3.71 -24.87 29.00
N PHE A 311 -2.54 -24.21 28.95
CA PHE A 311 -1.42 -24.47 29.86
C PHE A 311 -1.56 -23.63 31.15
N LEU A 312 -1.89 -22.34 31.01
CA LEU A 312 -2.14 -21.43 32.14
C LEU A 312 -3.51 -21.63 32.80
N SER A 313 -4.50 -22.16 32.07
CA SER A 313 -5.85 -22.42 32.58
C SER A 313 -6.30 -23.80 32.12
N SER A 314 -6.81 -24.64 33.01
CA SER A 314 -7.35 -25.93 32.58
C SER A 314 -8.52 -25.71 31.63
N LYS A 315 -8.68 -26.57 30.62
CA LYS A 315 -9.82 -26.52 29.68
C LYS A 315 -11.16 -26.50 30.42
N ASP A 316 -11.23 -27.19 31.56
CA ASP A 316 -12.45 -27.32 32.37
C ASP A 316 -12.79 -26.04 33.14
N ASP A 317 -11.81 -25.14 33.33
CA ASP A 317 -11.99 -23.83 33.98
C ASP A 317 -12.38 -22.72 32.99
N ILE A 318 -12.31 -22.99 31.68
CA ILE A 318 -12.65 -22.02 30.64
C ILE A 318 -14.18 -21.89 30.54
N LYS A 319 -14.68 -20.67 30.72
CA LYS A 319 -16.12 -20.37 30.59
C LYS A 319 -16.65 -20.80 29.21
N SER A 320 -17.88 -21.30 29.19
CA SER A 320 -18.52 -21.88 28.00
C SER A 320 -18.54 -20.96 26.76
N TRP A 321 -18.59 -19.64 26.93
CA TRP A 321 -18.53 -18.69 25.82
C TRP A 321 -17.10 -18.45 25.26
N TRP A 322 -16.05 -18.72 26.03
CA TRP A 322 -14.66 -18.65 25.59
C TRP A 322 -14.16 -19.95 24.95
N ILE A 323 -14.94 -21.04 25.04
CA ILE A 323 -14.55 -22.34 24.48
C ILE A 323 -14.37 -22.31 22.96
N VAL A 324 -15.04 -21.39 22.27
CA VAL A 324 -14.87 -21.19 20.82
C VAL A 324 -13.45 -20.72 20.52
N GLY A 325 -12.92 -19.79 21.32
CA GLY A 325 -11.54 -19.29 21.19
C GLY A 325 -10.51 -20.39 21.45
N TYR A 326 -10.73 -21.22 22.47
CA TYR A 326 -9.90 -22.41 22.74
C TYR A 326 -9.89 -23.37 21.53
N ARG A 327 -11.05 -23.64 20.93
CA ARG A 327 -11.17 -24.56 19.77
C ARG A 327 -10.61 -23.99 18.48
N SER A 328 -10.61 -22.67 18.31
CA SER A 328 -10.06 -22.02 17.13
C SER A 328 -8.55 -21.82 17.19
N SER A 329 -7.95 -21.81 18.40
CA SER A 329 -6.53 -21.54 18.61
C SER A 329 -5.65 -22.67 18.04
N PRO A 330 -4.80 -22.39 17.04
CA PRO A 330 -3.86 -23.38 16.51
C PRO A 330 -2.80 -23.80 17.54
N LEU A 331 -2.45 -22.93 18.49
CA LEU A 331 -1.48 -23.22 19.55
C LEU A 331 -1.96 -24.37 20.47
N VAL A 332 -3.27 -24.47 20.73
CA VAL A 332 -3.84 -25.60 21.51
C VAL A 332 -3.54 -26.93 20.83
N TYR A 333 -3.72 -27.01 19.51
CA TYR A 333 -3.46 -28.22 18.75
C TYR A 333 -1.96 -28.51 18.67
N TYR A 334 -1.15 -27.47 18.43
CA TYR A 334 0.32 -27.56 18.47
C TYR A 334 0.81 -28.19 19.77
N LYS A 335 0.38 -27.64 20.92
CA LYS A 335 0.71 -28.15 22.25
C LYS A 335 0.28 -29.61 22.41
N ASN A 336 -0.96 -29.94 22.09
CA ASN A 336 -1.47 -31.30 22.25
C ASN A 336 -0.66 -32.31 21.43
N VAL A 337 -0.25 -31.94 20.21
CA VAL A 337 0.55 -32.84 19.36
C VAL A 337 1.96 -33.00 19.92
N ILE A 338 2.59 -31.94 20.44
CA ILE A 338 3.90 -32.06 21.10
C ILE A 338 3.81 -32.93 22.35
N LEU A 339 2.81 -32.70 23.21
CA LEU A 339 2.60 -33.51 24.40
C LEU A 339 2.42 -35.00 24.03
N VAL A 340 1.62 -35.30 23.02
CA VAL A 340 1.43 -36.68 22.55
C VAL A 340 2.72 -37.22 21.91
N ASN A 341 3.45 -36.41 21.15
CA ASN A 341 4.67 -36.86 20.49
C ASN A 341 5.80 -37.17 21.48
N GLU A 342 5.89 -36.37 22.53
CA GLU A 342 6.89 -36.54 23.58
C GLU A 342 6.46 -37.65 24.53
N PHE A 343 5.36 -37.50 25.27
CA PHE A 343 5.02 -38.37 26.40
C PHE A 343 4.67 -39.82 26.01
N LEU A 344 4.48 -40.14 24.72
CA LEU A 344 4.26 -41.50 24.23
C LEU A 344 5.50 -42.11 23.54
N SER A 345 6.65 -41.44 23.55
CA SER A 345 7.88 -42.04 23.01
C SER A 345 8.44 -43.09 23.98
N ASP A 346 9.06 -44.14 23.41
CA ASP A 346 9.49 -45.34 24.15
C ASP A 346 10.61 -45.08 25.18
N GLU A 347 11.21 -43.87 25.19
CA GLU A 347 12.34 -43.47 26.07
C GLU A 347 11.92 -42.60 27.27
N TRP A 348 10.62 -42.43 27.56
CA TRP A 348 10.13 -41.59 28.66
C TRP A 348 10.35 -42.19 30.07
N SER A 349 11.61 -42.22 30.51
CA SER A 349 11.99 -42.52 31.90
C SER A 349 12.76 -41.38 32.60
N HIS A 350 12.89 -40.22 31.97
CA HIS A 350 13.57 -39.06 32.54
C HIS A 350 12.62 -37.88 32.75
N VAL A 351 12.68 -37.28 33.95
CA VAL A 351 11.89 -36.10 34.31
C VAL A 351 12.43 -34.91 33.54
N VAL A 352 11.75 -34.50 32.47
CA VAL A 352 12.04 -33.24 31.78
C VAL A 352 11.75 -32.10 32.76
N SER A 353 12.76 -31.25 33.00
CA SER A 353 12.63 -30.07 33.85
C SER A 353 11.46 -29.20 33.39
N GLN A 354 10.63 -28.76 34.35
CA GLN A 354 9.50 -27.86 34.10
C GLN A 354 9.90 -26.56 33.37
N TRP A 355 11.18 -26.16 33.48
CA TRP A 355 11.77 -25.03 32.77
C TRP A 355 11.98 -25.26 31.27
N SER A 356 12.22 -26.50 30.84
CA SER A 356 12.39 -26.84 29.43
C SER A 356 11.09 -26.64 28.63
N PHE A 357 9.93 -26.87 29.27
CA PHE A 357 8.61 -26.58 28.70
C PHE A 357 8.32 -25.08 28.63
N TYR A 358 8.74 -24.31 29.63
CA TYR A 358 8.64 -22.84 29.61
C TYR A 358 9.51 -22.24 28.49
N PHE A 359 10.71 -22.78 28.23
CA PHE A 359 11.60 -22.33 27.15
C PHE A 359 11.04 -22.62 25.74
N TYR A 360 10.22 -23.67 25.59
CA TYR A 360 9.51 -24.00 24.36
C TYR A 360 8.36 -23.03 24.02
N PHE A 361 7.83 -22.33 25.02
CA PHE A 361 6.61 -21.52 24.90
C PHE A 361 6.81 -20.01 25.14
N LEU A 362 7.88 -19.60 25.84
CA LEU A 362 8.23 -18.19 26.04
C LEU A 362 9.11 -17.59 24.94
N CYS A 363 9.60 -18.40 24.00
CA CYS A 363 10.37 -17.97 22.83
C CYS A 363 9.70 -18.49 21.56
#